data_AF-A0A0M1VUN6-F1
#
_entry.id   AF-A0A0M1VUN6-F1
#
_cell.length_a   1.000
_cell.length_b   1.000
_cell.length_c   1.000
_cell.angle_alpha   90.00
_cell.angle_beta   90.00
_cell.angle_gamma   90.00
#
_symmetry.space_group_name_H-M   'P 1'
#
loop_
_entity.id
_entity.type
_entity.pdbx_description
1 polymer ?
#
loop_
_entity_poly.entity_id
_entity_poly.type
_entity_poly.pdbx_seq_one_letter_code
_entity_poly.pdbx_strand_id
1 'polypeptide(L)'
;MKKELLLGILLLTTSSFAEMEVERGYGNIEFSASYKYTSSNVKEFNVLKELHKFEENQNSFLFKEISTINLDKNDIFRPYFIGENRKDYNNIGGGILVFHSYQESKYIGFQVDGRKVSFKKLDQEKLSTNRGMVRLLYTEIGENKKNFLISPYYIFDNLKDVRNRGVGIYARQEIPLNLSKYNLVEDGLNGYIETDAHRNKIRKNKNSKNSNKNDSISLGVGLIYSPIEDYENGNLKVKPEVILGYNREFLEKRKYKSFNEKETNVDTLKAGVGFDIEYKNITLSIENTYEKSLNSRNYENRVSGKLTYKF
;
A
#
# COMPACT_ATOMS: atom_id res chain seq x y z
N MET A 1 -0.48 10.37 25.22
CA MET A 1 -1.90 9.95 25.36
C MET A 1 -2.52 9.33 24.09
N LYS A 2 -2.75 10.03 22.95
CA LYS A 2 -3.43 9.40 21.78
C LYS A 2 -2.61 8.33 21.04
N LYS A 3 -1.27 8.36 21.13
CA LYS A 3 -0.36 7.39 20.48
C LYS A 3 -0.21 6.09 21.30
N GLU A 4 -0.14 6.21 22.62
CA GLU A 4 -0.07 5.06 23.55
C GLU A 4 -1.38 4.26 23.56
N LEU A 5 -2.53 4.93 23.36
CA LEU A 5 -3.82 4.25 23.28
C LEU A 5 -3.94 3.33 22.04
N LEU A 6 -3.33 3.71 20.92
CA LEU A 6 -3.38 2.91 19.69
C LEU A 6 -2.51 1.64 19.82
N LEU A 7 -1.29 1.80 20.34
CA LEU A 7 -0.40 0.68 20.68
C LEU A 7 -1.02 -0.22 21.75
N GLY A 8 -1.66 0.37 22.77
CA GLY A 8 -2.37 -0.37 23.82
C GLY A 8 -3.56 -1.17 23.30
N ILE A 9 -4.36 -0.62 22.38
CA ILE A 9 -5.47 -1.36 21.75
C ILE A 9 -4.94 -2.47 20.83
N LEU A 10 -3.89 -2.22 20.04
CA LEU A 10 -3.24 -3.24 19.21
C LEU A 10 -2.68 -4.39 20.07
N LEU A 11 -2.03 -4.06 21.20
CA LEU A 11 -1.47 -5.05 22.14
C LEU A 11 -2.57 -5.85 22.87
N LEU A 12 -3.68 -5.22 23.26
CA LEU A 12 -4.82 -5.89 23.91
C LEU A 12 -5.59 -6.80 22.94
N THR A 13 -5.63 -6.46 21.65
CA THR A 13 -6.17 -7.37 20.64
C THR A 13 -5.25 -8.57 20.41
N THR A 14 -3.92 -8.40 20.47
CA THR A 14 -2.99 -9.53 20.27
C THR A 14 -3.02 -10.57 21.38
N SER A 15 -3.30 -10.18 22.62
CA SER A 15 -3.34 -11.13 23.75
C SER A 15 -4.57 -12.04 23.73
N SER A 16 -5.70 -11.60 23.16
CA SER A 16 -6.92 -12.42 23.08
C SER A 16 -6.91 -13.44 21.94
N PHE A 17 -6.11 -13.24 20.90
CA PHE A 17 -5.94 -14.20 19.79
C PHE A 17 -4.74 -15.14 19.95
N ALA A 18 -3.80 -14.85 20.86
CA ALA A 18 -2.61 -15.67 21.05
C ALA A 18 -2.87 -17.02 21.75
N GLU A 19 -4.03 -17.19 22.41
CA GLU A 19 -4.40 -18.42 23.15
C GLU A 19 -5.45 -19.29 22.43
N MET A 20 -5.93 -18.90 21.25
CA MET A 20 -6.85 -19.76 20.50
C MET A 20 -6.07 -20.87 19.80
N GLU A 21 -6.05 -22.08 20.39
CA GLU A 21 -5.77 -23.30 19.64
C GLU A 21 -6.84 -23.45 18.57
N VAL A 22 -6.43 -23.30 17.31
CA VAL A 22 -7.34 -23.35 16.18
C VAL A 22 -7.46 -24.78 15.67
N GLU A 23 -8.69 -25.28 15.62
CA GLU A 23 -9.04 -26.62 15.14
C GLU A 23 -8.49 -26.91 13.73
N ARG A 24 -8.22 -28.20 13.46
CA ARG A 24 -7.81 -28.72 12.14
C ARG A 24 -8.80 -28.28 11.05
N GLY A 25 -8.44 -27.25 10.28
CA GLY A 25 -9.21 -26.76 9.13
C GLY A 25 -9.07 -25.28 8.83
N TYR A 26 -8.71 -24.45 9.83
CA TYR A 26 -8.58 -23.00 9.66
C TYR A 26 -7.14 -22.52 9.47
N GLY A 27 -6.20 -23.46 9.29
CA GLY A 27 -4.80 -23.13 9.04
C GLY A 27 -4.62 -22.16 7.87
N ASN A 28 -5.53 -22.09 6.91
CA ASN A 28 -5.38 -21.20 5.74
C ASN A 28 -5.83 -19.75 5.97
N ILE A 29 -6.29 -19.40 7.18
CA ILE A 29 -6.77 -18.06 7.50
C ILE A 29 -5.64 -17.21 8.08
N GLU A 30 -5.64 -15.94 7.72
CA GLU A 30 -4.77 -14.92 8.30
C GLU A 30 -5.57 -13.63 8.53
N PHE A 31 -5.13 -12.79 9.45
CA PHE A 31 -5.73 -11.47 9.68
C PHE A 31 -4.68 -10.39 9.58
N SER A 32 -5.01 -9.25 8.96
CA SER A 32 -4.17 -8.06 9.05
C SER A 32 -4.95 -6.79 9.38
N ALA A 33 -4.31 -5.89 10.12
CA ALA A 33 -4.85 -4.58 10.45
C ALA A 33 -3.75 -3.54 10.22
N SER A 34 -4.03 -2.53 9.42
CA SER A 34 -3.09 -1.46 9.13
C SER A 34 -3.67 -0.09 9.43
N TYR A 35 -2.84 0.79 9.95
CA TYR A 35 -3.18 2.17 10.19
C TYR A 35 -2.07 3.10 9.70
N LYS A 36 -2.45 4.16 9.00
CA LYS A 36 -1.55 5.14 8.44
C LYS A 36 -1.91 6.55 8.90
N TYR A 37 -0.91 7.30 9.32
CA TYR A 37 -1.01 8.74 9.53
C TYR A 37 -0.14 9.45 8.50
N THR A 38 -0.71 10.41 7.78
CA THR A 38 0.03 11.17 6.77
C THR A 38 -0.07 12.67 7.02
N SER A 39 1.09 13.30 7.14
CA SER A 39 1.28 14.75 7.20
C SER A 39 1.70 15.26 5.82
N SER A 40 1.16 16.39 5.39
CA SER A 40 1.48 17.00 4.10
C SER A 40 1.48 18.52 4.19
N ASN A 41 2.34 19.16 3.41
CA ASN A 41 2.34 20.62 3.24
C ASN A 41 1.54 21.08 1.99
N VAL A 42 0.88 20.16 1.29
CA VAL A 42 -0.02 20.51 0.19
C VAL A 42 -1.13 21.38 0.77
N LYS A 43 -1.20 22.64 0.32
CA LYS A 43 -2.06 23.66 0.95
C LYS A 43 -3.54 23.50 0.62
N GLU A 44 -3.85 22.99 -0.56
CA GLU A 44 -5.22 22.87 -1.06
C GLU A 44 -5.60 21.42 -1.29
N PHE A 45 -6.73 21.03 -0.71
CA PHE A 45 -7.35 19.75 -0.96
C PHE A 45 -7.84 19.67 -2.41
N ASN A 46 -7.37 18.65 -3.13
CA ASN A 46 -7.74 18.39 -4.51
C ASN A 46 -8.24 16.95 -4.66
N VAL A 47 -9.53 16.81 -4.98
CA VAL A 47 -10.21 15.51 -5.10
C VAL A 47 -9.51 14.58 -6.09
N LEU A 48 -8.95 15.10 -7.20
CA LEU A 48 -8.29 14.27 -8.22
C LEU A 48 -6.97 13.73 -7.73
N LYS A 49 -6.16 14.60 -7.14
CA LYS A 49 -4.90 14.17 -6.51
C LYS A 49 -5.18 13.07 -5.48
N GLU A 50 -6.30 13.15 -4.77
CA GLU A 50 -6.72 12.13 -3.81
C GLU A 50 -7.36 10.86 -4.40
N LEU A 51 -7.79 10.89 -5.66
CA LEU A 51 -8.14 9.67 -6.40
C LEU A 51 -6.87 8.91 -6.81
N HIS A 52 -5.93 9.59 -7.44
CA HIS A 52 -4.66 8.99 -7.88
C HIS A 52 -3.79 8.54 -6.70
N LYS A 53 -3.64 9.37 -5.66
CA LYS A 53 -2.90 8.98 -4.43
C LYS A 53 -3.49 7.75 -3.74
N PHE A 54 -4.80 7.52 -3.88
CA PHE A 54 -5.39 6.33 -3.30
C PHE A 54 -4.94 5.08 -4.03
N GLU A 55 -4.91 5.11 -5.36
CA GLU A 55 -4.43 4.00 -6.19
C GLU A 55 -2.97 3.68 -5.85
N GLU A 56 -2.11 4.71 -5.78
CA GLU A 56 -0.70 4.59 -5.35
C GLU A 56 -0.58 3.99 -3.94
N ASN A 57 -1.38 4.49 -2.98
CA ASN A 57 -1.42 3.95 -1.62
C ASN A 57 -1.93 2.51 -1.55
N GLN A 58 -2.88 2.12 -2.41
CA GLN A 58 -3.36 0.73 -2.51
C GLN A 58 -2.28 -0.20 -3.06
N ASN A 59 -1.53 0.25 -4.07
CA ASN A 59 -0.43 -0.52 -4.64
C ASN A 59 0.64 -0.79 -3.57
N SER A 60 1.04 0.25 -2.83
CA SER A 60 2.00 0.09 -1.73
C SER A 60 1.47 -0.79 -0.59
N PHE A 61 0.17 -0.70 -0.26
CA PHE A 61 -0.45 -1.57 0.74
C PHE A 61 -0.47 -3.03 0.28
N LEU A 62 -0.93 -3.30 -0.93
CA LEU A 62 -1.01 -4.64 -1.51
C LEU A 62 0.34 -5.34 -1.51
N PHE A 63 1.39 -4.64 -1.92
CA PHE A 63 2.73 -5.22 -1.95
C PHE A 63 3.19 -5.66 -0.54
N LYS A 64 2.91 -4.85 0.49
CA LYS A 64 3.18 -5.20 1.89
C LYS A 64 2.28 -6.30 2.43
N GLU A 65 1.06 -6.45 1.92
CA GLU A 65 0.22 -7.61 2.26
C GLU A 65 0.85 -8.88 1.73
N ILE A 66 1.27 -8.87 0.47
CA ILE A 66 1.85 -10.02 -0.20
C ILE A 66 3.18 -10.43 0.44
N SER A 67 4.03 -9.47 0.79
CA SER A 67 5.33 -9.77 1.40
C SER A 67 5.23 -10.49 2.76
N THR A 68 4.08 -10.45 3.43
CA THR A 68 3.88 -11.08 4.74
C THR A 68 3.00 -12.32 4.69
N ILE A 69 2.61 -12.83 3.52
CA ILE A 69 1.82 -14.08 3.42
C ILE A 69 2.62 -15.28 3.91
N ASN A 70 1.93 -16.28 4.47
CA ASN A 70 2.58 -17.54 4.82
C ASN A 70 2.82 -18.38 3.55
N LEU A 71 4.09 -18.55 3.18
CA LEU A 71 4.50 -19.31 2.00
C LEU A 71 4.37 -20.82 2.16
N ASP A 72 4.19 -21.32 3.39
CA ASP A 72 4.00 -22.75 3.66
C ASP A 72 2.57 -23.22 3.35
N LYS A 73 1.68 -22.30 2.98
CA LYS A 73 0.26 -22.57 2.76
C LYS A 73 -0.08 -22.41 1.28
N ASN A 74 -0.76 -23.43 0.75
CA ASN A 74 -1.23 -23.40 -0.63
C ASN A 74 -2.39 -22.43 -0.83
N ASP A 75 -3.29 -22.34 0.14
CA ASP A 75 -4.42 -21.43 0.09
C ASP A 75 -4.33 -20.44 1.24
N ILE A 76 -4.59 -19.17 0.95
CA ILE A 76 -4.52 -18.09 1.94
C ILE A 76 -5.77 -17.25 1.82
N PHE A 77 -6.49 -17.12 2.93
CA PHE A 77 -7.66 -16.26 3.06
C PHE A 77 -7.35 -15.20 4.12
N ARG A 78 -7.11 -13.97 3.68
CA ARG A 78 -6.75 -12.86 4.56
C ARG A 78 -7.75 -11.71 4.49
N PRO A 79 -8.77 -11.70 5.35
CA PRO A 79 -9.48 -10.47 5.69
C PRO A 79 -8.53 -9.44 6.31
N TYR A 80 -8.72 -8.18 5.96
CA TYR A 80 -7.89 -7.10 6.46
C TYR A 80 -8.68 -5.82 6.76
N PHE A 81 -8.18 -5.04 7.71
CA PHE A 81 -8.70 -3.71 8.08
C PHE A 81 -7.68 -2.62 7.80
N ILE A 82 -8.16 -1.48 7.32
CA ILE A 82 -7.30 -0.36 6.93
C ILE A 82 -7.91 0.95 7.40
N GLY A 83 -7.10 1.74 8.09
CA GLY A 83 -7.41 3.11 8.45
C GLY A 83 -6.33 4.08 7.97
N GLU A 84 -6.75 5.27 7.56
CA GLU A 84 -5.84 6.37 7.26
C GLU A 84 -6.36 7.68 7.82
N ASN A 85 -5.47 8.46 8.40
CA ASN A 85 -5.77 9.80 8.86
C ASN A 85 -4.81 10.82 8.24
N ARG A 86 -5.39 11.81 7.58
CA ARG A 86 -4.70 12.96 6.97
C ARG A 86 -5.30 14.26 7.47
N LYS A 87 -4.59 15.35 7.19
CA LYS A 87 -5.08 16.71 7.48
C LYS A 87 -6.46 16.95 6.85
N ASP A 88 -6.62 16.53 5.59
CA ASP A 88 -7.78 16.89 4.78
C ASP A 88 -8.85 15.78 4.67
N TYR A 89 -8.57 14.56 5.13
CA TYR A 89 -9.57 13.48 5.20
C TYR A 89 -9.17 12.39 6.19
N ASN A 90 -10.12 11.52 6.51
CA ASN A 90 -9.88 10.20 7.08
C ASN A 90 -10.53 9.13 6.21
N ASN A 91 -9.97 7.93 6.22
CA ASN A 91 -10.63 6.76 5.65
C ASN A 91 -10.56 5.58 6.62
N ILE A 92 -11.58 4.74 6.54
CA ILE A 92 -11.64 3.47 7.25
C ILE A 92 -12.35 2.46 6.35
N GLY A 93 -11.91 1.22 6.42
CA GLY A 93 -12.52 0.12 5.70
C GLY A 93 -11.63 -1.10 5.78
N GLY A 94 -11.62 -1.84 4.70
CA GLY A 94 -10.89 -3.09 4.63
C GLY A 94 -11.36 -3.90 3.44
N GLY A 95 -11.06 -5.18 3.48
CA GLY A 95 -11.35 -6.05 2.38
C GLY A 95 -10.85 -7.44 2.62
N ILE A 96 -10.71 -8.16 1.53
CA ILE A 96 -10.21 -9.51 1.54
C ILE A 96 -9.19 -9.73 0.44
N LEU A 97 -8.17 -10.49 0.80
CA LEU A 97 -7.14 -11.02 -0.07
C LEU A 97 -7.25 -12.54 -0.07
N VAL A 98 -7.32 -13.13 -1.25
CA VAL A 98 -7.33 -14.60 -1.42
C VAL A 98 -6.22 -14.99 -2.38
N PHE A 99 -5.40 -15.96 -1.99
CA PHE A 99 -4.38 -16.57 -2.82
C PHE A 99 -4.53 -18.08 -2.90
N HIS A 100 -4.12 -18.61 -4.05
CA HIS A 100 -3.93 -20.02 -4.31
C HIS A 100 -2.56 -20.22 -4.97
N SER A 101 -1.74 -21.06 -4.36
CA SER A 101 -0.47 -21.55 -4.87
C SER A 101 -0.73 -22.66 -5.88
N TYR A 102 -0.37 -22.44 -7.13
CA TYR A 102 -0.52 -23.44 -8.20
C TYR A 102 0.82 -24.09 -8.58
N GLN A 103 1.92 -23.51 -8.10
CA GLN A 103 3.28 -24.02 -8.17
C GLN A 103 4.06 -23.43 -6.98
N GLU A 104 5.11 -24.11 -6.53
CA GLU A 104 6.04 -23.58 -5.53
C GLU A 104 6.40 -22.12 -5.84
N SER A 105 6.25 -21.26 -4.81
CA SER A 105 6.50 -19.82 -4.89
C SER A 105 5.65 -19.02 -5.87
N LYS A 106 4.62 -19.60 -6.51
CA LYS A 106 3.76 -18.89 -7.48
C LYS A 106 2.28 -18.94 -7.11
N TYR A 107 1.68 -17.76 -7.04
CA TYR A 107 0.33 -17.58 -6.55
C TYR A 107 -0.52 -16.81 -7.55
N ILE A 108 -1.77 -17.26 -7.69
CA ILE A 108 -2.85 -16.48 -8.28
C ILE A 108 -3.84 -16.09 -7.20
N GLY A 109 -4.48 -14.94 -7.35
CA GLY A 109 -5.38 -14.46 -6.32
C GLY A 109 -6.31 -13.35 -6.77
N PHE A 110 -7.10 -12.89 -5.82
CA PHE A 110 -7.92 -11.71 -6.00
C PHE A 110 -7.97 -10.88 -4.72
N GLN A 111 -8.22 -9.59 -4.88
CA GLN A 111 -8.45 -8.66 -3.79
C GLN A 111 -9.76 -7.92 -4.02
N VAL A 112 -10.56 -7.76 -2.98
CA VAL A 112 -11.71 -6.85 -2.96
C VAL A 112 -11.60 -5.92 -1.76
N ASP A 113 -11.56 -4.62 -2.02
CA ASP A 113 -11.45 -3.55 -1.01
C ASP A 113 -12.66 -2.63 -1.04
N GLY A 114 -13.12 -2.22 0.15
CA GLY A 114 -14.17 -1.24 0.34
C GLY A 114 -13.85 -0.29 1.49
N ARG A 115 -13.95 1.01 1.24
CA ARG A 115 -13.67 2.05 2.24
C ARG A 115 -14.69 3.16 2.26
N LYS A 116 -14.91 3.68 3.45
CA LYS A 116 -15.58 4.95 3.67
C LYS A 116 -14.51 6.03 3.82
N VAL A 117 -14.59 7.06 2.99
CA VAL A 117 -13.71 8.24 3.05
C VAL A 117 -14.54 9.41 3.53
N SER A 118 -14.06 10.15 4.53
CA SER A 118 -14.69 11.39 4.99
C SER A 118 -13.70 12.55 4.90
N PHE A 119 -14.06 13.56 4.11
CA PHE A 119 -13.24 14.74 3.91
C PHE A 119 -13.46 15.75 5.04
N LYS A 120 -12.37 16.34 5.51
CA LYS A 120 -12.32 17.37 6.54
C LYS A 120 -12.17 18.72 5.84
N LYS A 121 -13.27 19.29 5.35
CA LYS A 121 -13.27 20.70 4.94
C LYS A 121 -13.60 21.54 6.17
N LEU A 122 -12.81 22.60 6.41
CA LEU A 122 -12.96 23.48 7.57
C LEU A 122 -14.27 24.30 7.53
N ASP A 123 -14.86 24.57 6.35
CA ASP A 123 -15.97 25.53 6.23
C ASP A 123 -17.16 25.12 5.32
N GLN A 124 -17.23 23.89 4.81
CA GLN A 124 -18.41 23.40 4.06
C GLN A 124 -18.65 21.91 4.30
N GLU A 125 -19.94 21.51 4.24
CA GLU A 125 -20.50 20.18 4.47
C GLU A 125 -19.49 19.00 4.43
N LYS A 126 -19.54 18.15 5.47
CA LYS A 126 -18.81 16.88 5.52
C LYS A 126 -19.15 16.03 4.29
N LEU A 127 -18.26 16.04 3.30
CA LEU A 127 -18.33 15.14 2.15
C LEU A 127 -17.85 13.76 2.61
N SER A 128 -18.70 12.74 2.52
CA SER A 128 -18.30 11.35 2.70
C SER A 128 -18.65 10.53 1.47
N THR A 129 -17.85 9.51 1.17
CA THR A 129 -18.06 8.63 0.03
C THR A 129 -17.67 7.20 0.36
N ASN A 130 -18.24 6.27 -0.41
CA ASN A 130 -17.71 4.92 -0.53
C ASN A 130 -16.79 4.85 -1.75
N ARG A 131 -15.71 4.10 -1.58
CA ARG A 131 -14.67 3.81 -2.57
C ARG A 131 -14.40 2.33 -2.51
N GLY A 132 -14.14 1.71 -3.67
CA GLY A 132 -13.76 0.30 -3.70
C GLY A 132 -12.86 -0.02 -4.87
N MET A 133 -12.17 -1.15 -4.73
CA MET A 133 -11.21 -1.63 -5.70
C MET A 133 -11.27 -3.16 -5.77
N VAL A 134 -11.23 -3.70 -6.98
CA VAL A 134 -11.17 -5.14 -7.23
C VAL A 134 -9.92 -5.43 -8.04
N ARG A 135 -9.17 -6.45 -7.66
CA ARG A 135 -7.92 -6.84 -8.32
C ARG A 135 -7.87 -8.32 -8.59
N LEU A 136 -7.24 -8.68 -9.71
CA LEU A 136 -6.68 -10.01 -9.91
C LEU A 136 -5.19 -9.92 -9.64
N LEU A 137 -4.62 -10.97 -9.07
CA LEU A 137 -3.25 -10.98 -8.59
C LEU A 137 -2.52 -12.16 -9.20
N TYR A 138 -1.32 -11.89 -9.69
CA TYR A 138 -0.31 -12.90 -9.93
C TYR A 138 0.93 -12.47 -9.19
N THR A 139 1.50 -13.36 -8.38
CA THR A 139 2.74 -13.07 -7.67
C THR A 139 3.67 -14.26 -7.65
N GLU A 140 4.97 -13.98 -7.74
CA GLU A 140 6.04 -14.92 -7.49
C GLU A 140 6.82 -14.44 -6.27
N ILE A 141 7.00 -15.30 -5.28
CA ILE A 141 7.73 -15.01 -4.04
C ILE A 141 8.81 -16.07 -3.89
N GLY A 142 10.02 -15.75 -4.36
CA GLY A 142 11.17 -16.67 -4.28
C GLY A 142 11.92 -16.57 -2.95
N GLU A 143 12.68 -17.62 -2.61
CA GLU A 143 13.47 -17.74 -1.37
C GLU A 143 14.45 -16.56 -1.15
N ASN A 144 14.96 -15.96 -2.22
CA ASN A 144 15.91 -14.83 -2.15
C ASN A 144 15.23 -13.45 -2.15
N LYS A 145 14.04 -13.27 -1.53
CA LYS A 145 13.29 -12.00 -1.55
C LYS A 145 12.94 -11.48 -2.97
N LYS A 146 12.95 -12.35 -3.98
CA LYS A 146 12.52 -12.01 -5.34
C LYS A 146 10.99 -12.01 -5.33
N ASN A 147 10.43 -10.81 -5.23
CA ASN A 147 8.99 -10.58 -5.21
C ASN A 147 8.57 -9.96 -6.53
N PHE A 148 7.85 -10.71 -7.35
CA PHE A 148 7.15 -10.17 -8.51
C PHE A 148 5.66 -10.11 -8.23
N LEU A 149 5.03 -9.02 -8.64
CA LEU A 149 3.60 -8.81 -8.59
C LEU A 149 3.16 -8.18 -9.91
N ILE A 150 2.09 -8.71 -10.49
CA ILE A 150 1.28 -8.03 -11.50
C ILE A 150 -0.19 -8.12 -11.13
N SER A 151 -0.89 -7.00 -11.26
CA SER A 151 -2.22 -6.83 -10.72
C SER A 151 -3.04 -5.89 -11.60
N PRO A 152 -3.82 -6.40 -12.57
CA PRO A 152 -4.89 -5.61 -13.15
C PRO A 152 -5.95 -5.31 -12.09
N TYR A 153 -6.53 -4.10 -12.15
CA TYR A 153 -7.51 -3.66 -11.18
C TYR A 153 -8.61 -2.81 -11.82
N TYR A 154 -9.75 -2.80 -11.14
CA TYR A 154 -10.87 -1.90 -11.37
C TYR A 154 -11.14 -1.10 -10.09
N ILE A 155 -11.27 0.22 -10.22
CA ILE A 155 -11.60 1.13 -9.12
C ILE A 155 -12.93 1.82 -9.39
N PHE A 156 -13.69 2.06 -8.32
CA PHE A 156 -14.90 2.86 -8.38
C PHE A 156 -15.04 3.77 -7.16
N ASP A 157 -15.40 5.02 -7.44
CA ASP A 157 -15.68 6.04 -6.43
C ASP A 157 -17.03 6.69 -6.67
N ASN A 158 -17.77 6.89 -5.59
CA ASN A 158 -19.08 7.52 -5.62
C ASN A 158 -19.16 8.79 -4.76
N LEU A 159 -18.24 9.74 -4.98
CA LEU A 159 -18.21 11.03 -4.27
C LEU A 159 -19.50 11.82 -4.57
N LYS A 160 -19.93 12.75 -3.71
CA LYS A 160 -21.21 13.50 -3.86
C LYS A 160 -21.43 13.99 -5.31
N ASP A 161 -20.47 14.76 -5.84
CA ASP A 161 -20.56 15.36 -7.17
C ASP A 161 -19.67 14.67 -8.23
N VAL A 162 -18.72 13.85 -7.78
CA VAL A 162 -17.74 13.21 -8.65
C VAL A 162 -17.93 11.70 -8.69
N ARG A 163 -18.09 11.13 -9.90
CA ARG A 163 -18.02 9.68 -10.09
C ARG A 163 -16.72 9.34 -10.79
N ASN A 164 -15.92 8.47 -10.18
CA ASN A 164 -14.74 7.89 -10.81
C ASN A 164 -14.97 6.40 -11.07
N ARG A 165 -14.53 5.95 -12.23
CA ARG A 165 -14.40 4.54 -12.57
C ARG A 165 -13.10 4.40 -13.34
N GLY A 166 -12.25 3.51 -12.89
CA GLY A 166 -10.94 3.32 -13.47
C GLY A 166 -10.64 1.86 -13.74
N VAL A 167 -9.79 1.65 -14.73
CA VAL A 167 -9.10 0.38 -14.94
C VAL A 167 -7.61 0.67 -15.01
N GLY A 168 -6.82 -0.22 -14.42
CA GLY A 168 -5.37 -0.08 -14.43
C GLY A 168 -4.67 -1.41 -14.27
N ILE A 169 -3.35 -1.35 -14.38
CA ILE A 169 -2.46 -2.46 -14.12
C ILE A 169 -1.28 -1.94 -13.30
N TYR A 170 -1.04 -2.59 -12.17
CA TYR A 170 0.12 -2.37 -11.33
C TYR A 170 1.07 -3.54 -11.50
N ALA A 171 2.36 -3.26 -11.59
CA ALA A 171 3.40 -4.28 -11.51
C ALA A 171 4.57 -3.79 -10.64
N ARG A 172 5.16 -4.70 -9.88
CA ARG A 172 6.38 -4.46 -9.11
C ARG A 172 7.24 -5.69 -9.08
N GLN A 173 8.55 -5.48 -9.20
CA GLN A 173 9.55 -6.53 -9.09
C GLN A 173 10.66 -6.08 -8.14
N GLU A 174 11.00 -6.96 -7.19
CA GLU A 174 12.20 -6.85 -6.37
C GLU A 174 13.27 -7.81 -6.87
N ILE A 175 14.51 -7.31 -6.92
CA ILE A 175 15.65 -7.97 -7.52
C ILE A 175 16.81 -7.89 -6.51
N PRO A 176 17.30 -9.01 -5.99
CA PRO A 176 18.49 -9.03 -5.15
C PRO A 176 19.70 -8.50 -5.91
N LEU A 177 20.38 -7.51 -5.33
CA LEU A 177 21.57 -6.91 -5.93
C LEU A 177 22.81 -7.58 -5.34
N ASN A 178 23.53 -8.34 -6.15
CA ASN A 178 24.80 -8.90 -5.74
C ASN A 178 25.93 -7.92 -6.11
N LEU A 179 26.34 -7.10 -5.14
CA LEU A 179 27.42 -6.12 -5.30
C LEU A 179 28.81 -6.66 -4.94
N SER A 180 28.93 -7.96 -4.61
CA SER A 180 30.24 -8.59 -4.31
C SER A 180 31.24 -8.43 -5.45
N LYS A 181 30.76 -8.34 -6.70
CA LYS A 181 31.58 -8.07 -7.89
C LYS A 181 32.27 -6.69 -7.89
N TYR A 182 31.82 -5.76 -7.04
CA TYR A 182 32.32 -4.40 -6.93
C TYR A 182 33.04 -4.12 -5.60
N ASN A 183 33.39 -5.15 -4.82
CA ASN A 183 33.95 -5.03 -3.47
C ASN A 183 33.07 -4.22 -2.48
N LEU A 184 31.77 -4.09 -2.78
CA LEU A 184 30.80 -3.51 -1.87
C LEU A 184 30.13 -4.67 -1.15
N VAL A 185 30.41 -4.79 0.15
CA VAL A 185 29.85 -5.82 1.02
C VAL A 185 28.52 -5.30 1.56
N GLU A 186 27.44 -5.49 0.81
CA GLU A 186 26.09 -5.26 1.34
C GLU A 186 25.17 -6.41 0.93
N ASP A 187 25.31 -7.53 1.64
CA ASP A 187 24.24 -8.51 1.65
C ASP A 187 22.97 -7.86 2.23
N GLY A 188 21.81 -8.18 1.67
CA GLY A 188 20.53 -7.59 2.09
C GLY A 188 20.09 -6.35 1.30
N LEU A 189 20.81 -5.96 0.24
CA LEU A 189 20.39 -4.93 -0.70
C LEU A 189 19.56 -5.50 -1.87
N ASN A 190 18.35 -4.98 -2.02
CA ASN A 190 17.44 -5.28 -3.12
C ASN A 190 17.15 -4.02 -3.94
N GLY A 191 17.17 -4.15 -5.26
CA GLY A 191 16.60 -3.15 -6.16
C GLY A 191 15.13 -3.43 -6.40
N TYR A 192 14.33 -2.40 -6.64
CA TYR A 192 12.97 -2.58 -7.13
C TYR A 192 12.68 -1.70 -8.34
N ILE A 193 11.80 -2.22 -9.20
CA ILE A 193 11.16 -1.48 -10.28
C ILE A 193 9.67 -1.67 -10.12
N GLU A 194 8.91 -0.58 -10.17
CA GLU A 194 7.45 -0.61 -10.13
C GLU A 194 6.84 0.27 -11.22
N THR A 195 5.66 -0.09 -11.68
CA THR A 195 4.92 0.70 -12.65
C THR A 195 3.42 0.59 -12.38
N ASP A 196 2.73 1.69 -12.56
CA ASP A 196 1.27 1.75 -12.53
C ASP A 196 0.77 2.51 -13.74
N ALA A 197 -0.07 1.86 -14.53
CA ALA A 197 -0.69 2.46 -15.70
C ALA A 197 -2.20 2.32 -15.59
N HIS A 198 -2.92 3.44 -15.62
CA HIS A 198 -4.36 3.43 -15.47
C HIS A 198 -5.06 4.54 -16.24
N ARG A 199 -6.36 4.32 -16.44
CA ARG A 199 -7.29 5.29 -17.02
C ARG A 199 -8.50 5.42 -16.12
N ASN A 200 -8.72 6.65 -15.66
CA ASN A 200 -9.87 7.07 -14.90
C ASN A 200 -10.88 7.80 -15.79
N LYS A 201 -12.14 7.42 -15.68
CA LYS A 201 -13.28 8.09 -16.30
C LYS A 201 -14.00 8.89 -15.21
N ILE A 202 -13.74 10.20 -15.20
CA ILE A 202 -14.25 11.09 -14.16
C ILE A 202 -15.42 11.92 -14.71
N ARG A 203 -16.51 11.96 -13.94
CA ARG A 203 -17.66 12.84 -14.17
C ARG A 203 -17.74 13.85 -13.05
N LYS A 204 -17.72 15.14 -13.39
CA LYS A 204 -17.81 16.28 -12.45
C LYS A 204 -19.25 16.56 -11.96
N ASN A 205 -20.24 16.03 -12.68
CA ASN A 205 -21.64 15.99 -12.26
C ASN A 205 -22.18 14.59 -12.60
N LYS A 206 -22.70 13.86 -11.60
CA LYS A 206 -23.17 12.47 -11.80
C LYS A 206 -24.18 12.33 -12.95
N ASN A 207 -24.96 13.39 -13.19
CA ASN A 207 -26.03 13.42 -14.19
C ASN A 207 -25.57 13.89 -15.58
N SER A 208 -24.33 14.37 -15.73
CA SER A 208 -23.84 14.80 -17.05
C SER A 208 -23.47 13.59 -17.93
N LYS A 209 -23.87 13.63 -19.20
CA LYS A 209 -23.45 12.64 -20.21
C LYS A 209 -21.95 12.72 -20.54
N ASN A 210 -21.36 13.91 -20.36
CA ASN A 210 -19.95 14.16 -20.63
C ASN A 210 -19.08 13.57 -19.51
N SER A 211 -18.08 12.80 -19.91
CA SER A 211 -17.07 12.22 -19.03
C SER A 211 -15.71 12.38 -19.67
N ASN A 212 -14.74 12.79 -18.88
CA ASN A 212 -13.38 12.98 -19.39
C ASN A 212 -12.48 11.83 -18.94
N LYS A 213 -11.49 11.54 -19.78
CA LYS A 213 -10.48 10.50 -19.53
C LYS A 213 -9.24 11.16 -18.93
N ASN A 214 -8.85 10.68 -17.76
CA ASN A 214 -7.63 11.04 -17.07
C ASN A 214 -6.74 9.81 -17.03
N ASP A 215 -5.59 9.90 -17.67
CA ASP A 215 -4.68 8.77 -17.83
C ASP A 215 -3.38 9.07 -17.08
N SER A 216 -2.83 8.06 -16.42
CA SER A 216 -1.59 8.14 -15.66
C SER A 216 -0.70 6.96 -16.05
N ILE A 217 0.59 7.23 -16.18
CA ILE A 217 1.62 6.18 -16.26
C ILE A 217 2.74 6.61 -15.33
N SER A 218 2.95 5.85 -14.26
CA SER A 218 4.04 6.06 -13.32
C SER A 218 5.05 4.92 -13.42
N LEU A 219 6.32 5.26 -13.24
CA LEU A 219 7.42 4.31 -13.13
C LEU A 219 8.29 4.69 -11.94
N GLY A 220 8.41 3.76 -11.01
CA GLY A 220 9.25 3.84 -9.84
C GLY A 220 10.47 2.92 -9.96
N VAL A 221 11.60 3.40 -9.46
CA VAL A 221 12.81 2.60 -9.23
C VAL A 221 13.37 2.93 -7.85
N GLY A 222 14.01 1.96 -7.21
CA GLY A 222 14.65 2.24 -5.94
C GLY A 222 15.44 1.08 -5.36
N LEU A 223 15.87 1.30 -4.13
CA LEU A 223 16.69 0.40 -3.34
C LEU A 223 16.01 0.15 -1.99
N ILE A 224 16.13 -1.07 -1.52
CA ILE A 224 15.69 -1.54 -0.22
C ILE A 224 16.89 -2.19 0.42
N TYR A 225 17.31 -1.71 1.57
CA TYR A 225 18.38 -2.28 2.35
C TYR A 225 17.82 -2.86 3.64
N SER A 226 17.95 -4.17 3.81
CA SER A 226 17.64 -4.87 5.06
C SER A 226 18.92 -5.55 5.54
N PRO A 227 19.64 -4.99 6.52
CA PRO A 227 20.87 -5.60 7.02
C PRO A 227 20.59 -7.02 7.52
N ILE A 228 21.49 -7.95 7.23
CA ILE A 228 21.34 -9.38 7.53
C ILE A 228 21.35 -9.71 9.02
N GLU A 229 21.91 -8.82 9.86
CA GLU A 229 21.89 -8.99 11.32
C GLU A 229 20.48 -8.73 11.88
N ASP A 230 19.56 -9.62 11.54
CA ASP A 230 18.27 -9.76 12.23
C ASP A 230 18.59 -10.07 13.69
N TYR A 231 18.10 -9.22 14.61
CA TYR A 231 18.19 -9.56 16.02
C TYR A 231 17.22 -10.73 16.27
N GLU A 232 17.79 -11.92 16.45
CA GLU A 232 17.03 -13.12 16.82
C GLU A 232 17.27 -13.48 18.29
N ASN A 233 16.19 -13.58 19.06
CA ASN A 233 16.22 -14.07 20.43
C ASN A 233 15.02 -14.99 20.69
N GLY A 234 15.24 -16.29 20.57
CA GLY A 234 14.18 -17.29 20.63
C GLY A 234 13.17 -17.10 19.51
N ASN A 235 11.91 -16.86 19.86
CA ASN A 235 10.83 -16.64 18.89
C ASN A 235 10.71 -15.19 18.40
N LEU A 236 11.53 -14.27 18.92
CA LEU A 236 11.53 -12.87 18.51
C LEU A 236 12.56 -12.66 17.40
N LYS A 237 12.12 -12.08 16.27
CA LYS A 237 13.01 -11.60 15.20
C LYS A 237 12.71 -10.13 14.91
N VAL A 238 13.74 -9.32 14.75
CA VAL A 238 13.60 -7.90 14.39
C VAL A 238 14.39 -7.61 13.13
N LYS A 239 13.71 -7.13 12.09
CA LYS A 239 14.27 -6.89 10.75
C LYS A 239 14.13 -5.41 10.39
N PRO A 240 15.19 -4.60 10.49
CA PRO A 240 15.14 -3.21 10.05
C PRO A 240 15.20 -3.12 8.53
N GLU A 241 14.65 -2.04 7.98
CA GLU A 241 14.63 -1.77 6.55
C GLU A 241 14.84 -0.28 6.27
N VAL A 242 15.63 0.02 5.25
CA VAL A 242 15.80 1.37 4.70
C VAL A 242 15.37 1.35 3.24
N ILE A 243 14.54 2.31 2.85
CA ILE A 243 13.99 2.41 1.50
C ILE A 243 14.44 3.73 0.88
N LEU A 244 14.97 3.67 -0.33
CA LEU A 244 15.19 4.82 -1.19
C LEU A 244 14.49 4.58 -2.52
N GLY A 245 13.90 5.63 -3.09
CA GLY A 245 13.10 5.51 -4.30
C GLY A 245 12.99 6.78 -5.08
N TYR A 246 12.70 6.62 -6.35
CA TYR A 246 12.35 7.67 -7.29
C TYR A 246 11.17 7.20 -8.13
N ASN A 247 10.18 8.06 -8.31
CA ASN A 247 9.03 7.82 -9.17
C ASN A 247 8.85 8.97 -10.16
N ARG A 248 8.46 8.62 -11.39
CA ARG A 248 8.18 9.57 -12.47
C ARG A 248 6.81 9.35 -13.07
N GLU A 249 6.02 10.42 -13.17
CA GLU A 249 4.77 10.47 -13.94
C GLU A 249 5.05 10.88 -15.40
N PHE A 250 4.65 10.04 -16.37
CA PHE A 250 4.88 10.30 -17.79
C PHE A 250 3.70 10.98 -18.48
N LEU A 251 2.50 10.92 -17.91
CA LEU A 251 1.28 11.48 -18.48
C LEU A 251 0.77 12.71 -17.72
N GLU A 252 1.69 13.54 -17.23
CA GLU A 252 1.43 14.76 -16.43
C GLU A 252 0.35 15.70 -17.03
N LYS A 253 0.28 15.82 -18.36
CA LYS A 253 -0.71 16.65 -19.08
C LYS A 253 -2.08 15.97 -19.21
N ARG A 254 -2.13 14.64 -19.13
CA ARG A 254 -3.38 13.84 -19.26
C ARG A 254 -3.96 13.50 -17.89
N LYS A 255 -3.15 13.37 -16.85
CA LYS A 255 -3.55 12.97 -15.50
C LYS A 255 -4.69 13.82 -14.95
N TYR A 256 -4.67 15.14 -15.18
CA TYR A 256 -5.74 16.05 -14.75
C TYR A 256 -6.38 16.89 -15.88
N LYS A 257 -6.26 16.44 -17.13
CA LYS A 257 -6.71 17.19 -18.32
C LYS A 257 -8.13 17.75 -18.21
N SER A 258 -9.01 16.98 -17.57
CA SER A 258 -10.43 17.29 -17.44
C SER A 258 -10.81 18.45 -16.52
N PHE A 259 -9.87 18.93 -15.71
CA PHE A 259 -10.10 20.00 -14.72
C PHE A 259 -9.22 21.22 -14.97
N ASN A 260 -8.49 21.27 -16.08
CA ASN A 260 -7.48 22.30 -16.38
C ASN A 260 -6.43 22.46 -15.26
N GLU A 261 -6.17 21.37 -14.55
CA GLU A 261 -5.11 21.29 -13.55
C GLU A 261 -3.88 20.64 -14.17
N LYS A 262 -2.70 21.02 -13.67
CA LYS A 262 -1.43 20.42 -14.08
C LYS A 262 -0.94 19.49 -12.99
N GLU A 263 -0.42 18.33 -13.38
CA GLU A 263 0.37 17.54 -12.45
C GLU A 263 1.66 18.31 -12.15
N THR A 264 1.92 18.52 -10.87
CA THR A 264 3.07 19.27 -10.36
C THR A 264 4.11 18.36 -9.72
N ASN A 265 3.70 17.14 -9.36
CA ASN A 265 4.55 16.14 -8.75
C ASN A 265 4.96 15.11 -9.81
N VAL A 266 5.66 15.58 -10.84
CA VAL A 266 6.11 14.75 -11.97
C VAL A 266 7.20 13.80 -11.51
N ASP A 267 8.22 14.34 -10.85
CA ASP A 267 9.34 13.61 -10.28
C ASP A 267 9.22 13.64 -8.74
N THR A 268 9.26 12.46 -8.12
CA THR A 268 9.11 12.30 -6.66
C THR A 268 10.22 11.41 -6.12
N LEU A 269 10.96 11.89 -5.12
CA LEU A 269 11.86 11.08 -4.32
C LEU A 269 11.12 10.50 -3.11
N LYS A 270 11.47 9.27 -2.75
CA LYS A 270 11.00 8.55 -1.57
C LYS A 270 12.20 8.14 -0.73
N ALA A 271 12.13 8.41 0.56
CA ALA A 271 13.04 7.86 1.56
C ALA A 271 12.20 7.25 2.68
N GLY A 272 12.63 6.14 3.25
CA GLY A 272 11.88 5.49 4.31
C GLY A 272 12.78 4.67 5.22
N VAL A 273 12.31 4.50 6.44
CA VAL A 273 12.88 3.56 7.40
C VAL A 273 11.74 2.76 8.01
N GLY A 274 11.97 1.48 8.23
CA GLY A 274 11.00 0.58 8.82
C GLY A 274 11.66 -0.51 9.65
N PHE A 275 10.84 -1.23 10.37
CA PHE A 275 11.24 -2.44 11.06
C PHE A 275 10.05 -3.39 11.18
N ASP A 276 10.31 -4.67 10.93
CA ASP A 276 9.39 -5.77 11.18
C ASP A 276 9.79 -6.48 12.46
N ILE A 277 8.82 -6.70 13.33
CA ILE A 277 8.97 -7.48 14.56
C ILE A 277 8.11 -8.72 14.42
N GLU A 278 8.76 -9.88 14.33
CA GLU A 278 8.10 -11.19 14.25
C GLU A 278 8.17 -11.85 15.63
N TYR A 279 7.03 -12.31 16.13
CA TYR A 279 6.94 -13.09 17.36
C TYR A 279 5.90 -14.20 17.20
N LYS A 280 6.37 -15.44 17.10
CA LYS A 280 5.52 -16.62 16.81
C LYS A 280 4.67 -16.37 15.56
N ASN A 281 3.35 -16.32 15.74
CA ASN A 281 2.33 -16.17 14.71
C ASN A 281 2.00 -14.71 14.39
N ILE A 282 2.68 -13.76 15.03
CA ILE A 282 2.40 -12.32 14.95
C ILE A 282 3.55 -11.61 14.25
N THR A 283 3.21 -10.72 13.31
CA THR A 283 4.16 -9.78 12.69
C THR A 283 3.66 -8.35 12.87
N LEU A 284 4.48 -7.49 13.47
CA LEU A 284 4.25 -6.06 13.56
C LEU A 284 5.24 -5.31 12.66
N SER A 285 4.74 -4.68 11.61
CA SER A 285 5.50 -3.84 10.69
C SER A 285 5.27 -2.37 11.01
N ILE A 286 6.34 -1.61 11.24
CA ILE A 286 6.29 -0.16 11.43
C ILE A 286 7.17 0.51 10.38
N GLU A 287 6.66 1.56 9.75
CA GLU A 287 7.40 2.29 8.72
C GLU A 287 7.14 3.80 8.85
N ASN A 288 8.19 4.59 8.62
CA ASN A 288 8.12 6.01 8.37
C ASN A 288 8.69 6.31 6.98
N THR A 289 7.87 6.86 6.09
CA THR A 289 8.26 7.27 4.73
C THR A 289 8.11 8.78 4.54
N TYR A 290 9.05 9.36 3.81
CA TYR A 290 9.07 10.73 3.38
C TYR A 290 9.12 10.78 1.85
N GLU A 291 8.17 11.48 1.25
CA GLU A 291 8.11 11.70 -0.19
C GLU A 291 8.24 13.19 -0.51
N LYS A 292 9.14 13.53 -1.43
CA LYS A 292 9.41 14.90 -1.86
C LYS A 292 9.28 15.01 -3.37
N SER A 293 8.39 15.88 -3.82
CA SER A 293 8.38 16.27 -5.24
C SER A 293 9.63 17.12 -5.54
N LEU A 294 10.32 16.81 -6.64
CA LEU A 294 11.48 17.57 -7.13
C LEU A 294 11.07 18.81 -7.92
N ASN A 295 9.88 18.81 -8.51
CA ASN A 295 9.37 19.91 -9.34
C ASN A 295 8.45 20.87 -8.56
N SER A 296 8.18 20.61 -7.28
CA SER A 296 7.34 21.47 -6.45
C SER A 296 7.81 21.53 -4.99
N ARG A 297 7.22 22.42 -4.20
CA ARG A 297 7.49 22.47 -2.75
C ARG A 297 6.77 21.36 -1.97
N ASN A 298 5.98 20.52 -2.64
CA ASN A 298 5.17 19.51 -1.98
C ASN A 298 6.03 18.42 -1.35
N TYR A 299 5.63 17.99 -0.15
CA TYR A 299 6.13 16.80 0.52
C TYR A 299 5.03 16.12 1.33
N GLU A 300 5.23 14.84 1.60
CA GLU A 300 4.43 14.06 2.53
C GLU A 300 5.34 13.26 3.46
N ASN A 301 4.97 13.20 4.73
CA ASN A 301 5.53 12.26 5.68
C ASN A 301 4.42 11.30 6.11
N ARG A 302 4.68 10.00 6.06
CA ARG A 302 3.73 8.95 6.38
C ARG A 302 4.31 8.03 7.43
N VAL A 303 3.58 7.85 8.52
CA VAL A 303 3.88 6.83 9.53
C VAL A 303 2.81 5.76 9.44
N SER A 304 3.20 4.51 9.29
CA SER A 304 2.28 3.38 9.24
C SER A 304 2.68 2.28 10.20
N GLY A 305 1.67 1.63 10.77
CA GLY A 305 1.79 0.38 11.49
C GLY A 305 0.86 -0.67 10.88
N LYS A 306 1.33 -1.90 10.78
CA LYS A 306 0.56 -3.06 10.34
C LYS A 306 0.80 -4.22 11.30
N LEU A 307 -0.28 -4.83 11.76
CA LEU A 307 -0.26 -6.08 12.51
C LEU A 307 -0.78 -7.19 11.60
N THR A 308 -0.09 -8.33 11.58
CA THR A 308 -0.52 -9.56 10.92
C THR A 308 -0.56 -10.68 11.95
N TYR A 309 -1.61 -11.51 11.89
CA TYR A 309 -1.74 -12.73 12.68
C TYR A 309 -1.97 -13.90 11.73
N LYS A 310 -1.22 -14.99 11.93
CA LYS A 310 -1.30 -16.23 11.13
C LYS A 310 -1.73 -17.38 12.04
N PHE A 311 -2.82 -18.08 11.73
CA PHE A 311 -3.17 -19.32 12.47
C PHE A 311 -2.25 -20.47 12.10
#